data_AF-A0A8D2BZX8-F1
#
_entry.id   AF-A0A8D2BZX8-F1
#
_cell.length_a   1.000
_cell.length_b   1.000
_cell.length_c   1.000
_cell.angle_alpha   90.00
_cell.angle_beta   90.00
_cell.angle_gamma   90.00
#
_symmetry.space_group_name_H-M   'P 1'
#
loop_
_entity.id
_entity.type
_entity.pdbx_description
1 polymer ?
#
loop_
_entity_poly.entity_id
_entity_poly.type
_entity_poly.pdbx_seq_one_letter_code
_entity_poly.pdbx_strand_id
1 'polypeptide(L)'
;MICKKVTTPKTYKNEKMREEGKTPENQLSDEEILSLQEKDFRLLMLKMMQASVNKLEAKMDNLQETLSKEIQDIKLKQEEMQNTITEIRNSLEAANSRIQEAEEQISEVADRLVGIMDAEQKREKRLKTNEESLRELWDNIKYINIRIIGVPEGKEREKGTEKIFQEIIAKNFPNMGEESLTQIQEAQRVPHKITPRRNTLRHIVIKLTKIKDKEKILKASREKKQVTSKGTPIRSLAGFSAETLQARSGWHDILNVMKGKKPPTQITLASKAVIPI
;
A
#
# COMPACT_ATOMS: atom_id res chain seq x y z
N MET A 1 80.46 7.18 -6.63
CA MET A 1 81.85 7.02 -7.13
C MET A 1 81.94 5.64 -7.76
N ILE A 2 82.25 5.44 -9.05
CA ILE A 2 83.36 5.90 -9.90
C ILE A 2 84.69 5.18 -9.59
N CYS A 3 84.96 4.12 -10.36
CA CYS A 3 86.14 3.91 -11.23
C CYS A 3 85.84 2.67 -12.11
N LYS A 4 85.66 2.76 -13.43
CA LYS A 4 86.65 2.93 -14.53
C LYS A 4 87.65 1.76 -14.58
N LYS A 5 87.70 0.94 -15.64
CA LYS A 5 88.24 1.16 -17.02
C LYS A 5 89.77 1.39 -17.04
N VAL A 6 90.56 0.90 -18.02
CA VAL A 6 90.24 0.11 -19.24
C VAL A 6 90.63 -1.39 -19.06
N THR A 7 91.33 -2.21 -19.87
CA THR A 7 92.03 -2.12 -21.19
C THR A 7 92.08 -3.53 -21.86
N THR A 8 92.34 -3.63 -23.17
CA THR A 8 92.48 -4.89 -23.96
C THR A 8 93.77 -4.85 -24.85
N PRO A 9 93.93 -5.62 -25.94
CA PRO A 9 94.45 -7.00 -25.98
C PRO A 9 95.71 -7.16 -26.88
N LYS A 10 96.34 -8.36 -26.91
CA LYS A 10 97.15 -8.81 -28.06
C LYS A 10 97.00 -10.32 -28.35
N THR A 11 96.69 -10.63 -29.60
CA THR A 11 96.77 -11.96 -30.25
C THR A 11 98.20 -12.27 -30.71
N TYR A 12 98.54 -13.54 -30.99
CA TYR A 12 99.24 -13.95 -32.23
C TYR A 12 99.01 -15.45 -32.53
N LYS A 13 99.57 -15.98 -33.63
CA LYS A 13 99.06 -17.14 -34.39
C LYS A 13 99.82 -18.46 -34.19
N ASN A 14 99.16 -19.54 -34.62
CA ASN A 14 99.66 -20.89 -34.95
C ASN A 14 100.99 -20.87 -35.75
N GLU A 15 101.82 -21.92 -35.58
CA GLU A 15 102.02 -23.04 -36.52
C GLU A 15 102.84 -24.14 -35.80
N LYS A 16 102.51 -25.46 -35.80
CA LYS A 16 102.34 -26.46 -36.89
C LYS A 16 103.69 -27.04 -37.35
N MET A 17 103.94 -28.31 -37.02
CA MET A 17 104.27 -29.42 -37.95
C MET A 17 104.44 -30.74 -37.16
N ARG A 18 104.53 -31.87 -37.87
CA ARG A 18 104.49 -33.26 -37.39
C ARG A 18 105.65 -34.03 -38.02
N GLU A 19 106.34 -34.87 -37.26
CA GLU A 19 107.11 -35.99 -37.82
C GLU A 19 107.22 -37.16 -36.82
N GLU A 20 107.61 -38.34 -37.31
CA GLU A 20 107.26 -39.64 -36.72
C GLU A 20 108.48 -40.57 -36.65
N GLY A 21 108.61 -41.43 -35.63
CA GLY A 21 109.77 -42.34 -35.58
C GLY A 21 109.95 -43.27 -34.38
N LYS A 22 109.14 -44.33 -34.29
CA LYS A 22 109.46 -45.68 -33.75
C LYS A 22 110.17 -45.82 -32.38
N THR A 23 109.46 -46.45 -31.43
CA THR A 23 110.04 -47.37 -30.43
C THR A 23 110.45 -48.70 -31.10
N PRO A 24 111.33 -49.49 -30.45
CA PRO A 24 110.90 -50.55 -29.52
C PRO A 24 111.70 -50.49 -28.19
N GLU A 25 111.52 -51.31 -27.15
CA GLU A 25 110.69 -52.51 -26.94
C GLU A 25 110.27 -52.63 -25.46
N ASN A 26 109.33 -53.52 -25.10
CA ASN A 26 108.72 -53.55 -23.76
C ASN A 26 109.67 -54.06 -22.64
N GLN A 27 109.57 -53.40 -21.48
CA GLN A 27 109.68 -54.06 -20.18
C GLN A 27 108.41 -53.74 -19.38
N LEU A 28 107.79 -54.74 -18.77
CA LEU A 28 106.56 -54.60 -17.97
C LEU A 28 106.94 -54.06 -16.58
N SER A 29 106.62 -52.80 -16.28
CA SER A 29 107.00 -52.12 -15.03
C SER A 29 105.91 -52.19 -13.96
N ASP A 30 106.27 -51.85 -12.71
CA ASP A 30 105.31 -51.77 -11.60
C ASP A 30 104.15 -50.79 -11.86
N GLU A 31 104.31 -49.85 -12.80
CA GLU A 31 103.26 -48.92 -13.24
C GLU A 31 102.09 -49.63 -13.90
N GLU A 32 102.28 -50.79 -14.55
CA GLU A 32 101.17 -51.52 -15.17
C GLU A 32 100.28 -52.21 -14.12
N ILE A 33 100.87 -52.72 -13.04
CA ILE A 33 100.13 -53.29 -11.89
C ILE A 33 99.35 -52.19 -11.17
N LEU A 34 99.97 -51.03 -10.94
CA LEU A 34 99.29 -49.84 -10.42
C LEU A 34 98.16 -49.38 -11.36
N SER A 35 98.36 -49.43 -12.68
CA SER A 35 97.35 -49.05 -13.67
C SER A 35 96.10 -49.93 -13.65
N LEU A 36 96.21 -51.21 -13.26
CA LEU A 36 95.05 -52.11 -13.18
C LEU A 36 94.13 -51.68 -12.02
N GLN A 37 94.69 -51.48 -10.83
CA GLN A 37 93.90 -51.05 -9.66
C GLN A 37 93.23 -49.69 -9.90
N GLU A 38 93.90 -48.78 -10.61
CA GLU A 38 93.31 -47.48 -10.95
C GLU A 38 92.16 -47.60 -11.97
N LYS A 39 92.26 -48.50 -12.96
CA LYS A 39 91.18 -48.79 -13.92
C LYS A 39 89.94 -49.35 -13.22
N ASP A 40 90.11 -50.29 -12.29
CA ASP A 40 88.99 -50.87 -11.53
C ASP A 40 88.33 -49.85 -10.60
N PHE A 41 89.12 -48.98 -9.94
CA PHE A 41 88.57 -47.87 -9.15
C PHE A 41 87.78 -46.87 -10.01
N ARG A 42 88.32 -46.48 -11.18
CA ARG A 42 87.63 -45.62 -12.15
C ARG A 42 86.33 -46.27 -12.65
N LEU A 43 86.31 -47.58 -12.89
CA LEU A 43 85.12 -48.35 -13.29
C LEU A 43 84.06 -48.42 -12.17
N LEU A 44 84.50 -48.57 -10.91
CA LEU A 44 83.61 -48.53 -9.74
C LEU A 44 82.96 -47.14 -9.59
N MET A 45 83.76 -46.08 -9.71
CA MET A 45 83.26 -44.69 -9.68
C MET A 45 82.25 -44.42 -10.81
N LEU A 46 82.52 -44.88 -12.04
CA LEU A 46 81.58 -44.78 -13.16
C LEU A 46 80.26 -45.51 -12.87
N LYS A 47 80.29 -46.71 -12.30
CA LYS A 47 79.07 -47.44 -11.89
C LYS A 47 78.28 -46.70 -10.81
N MET A 48 78.94 -46.08 -9.84
CA MET A 48 78.26 -45.25 -8.83
C MET A 48 77.66 -43.97 -9.42
N MET A 49 78.36 -43.31 -10.35
CA MET A 49 77.84 -42.14 -11.07
C MET A 49 76.63 -42.50 -11.94
N GLN A 50 76.68 -43.60 -12.69
CA GLN A 50 75.52 -44.05 -13.47
C GLN A 50 74.33 -44.40 -12.56
N ALA A 51 74.57 -45.08 -11.43
CA ALA A 51 73.51 -45.39 -10.47
C ALA A 51 72.89 -44.13 -9.82
N SER A 52 73.64 -43.04 -9.66
CA SER A 52 73.10 -41.77 -9.15
C SER A 52 72.38 -40.96 -10.23
N VAL A 53 72.85 -40.99 -11.48
CA VAL A 53 72.17 -40.39 -12.65
C VAL A 53 70.82 -41.06 -12.89
N ASN A 54 70.77 -42.39 -13.01
CA ASN A 54 69.52 -43.14 -13.22
C ASN A 54 68.51 -42.90 -12.07
N LYS A 55 69.00 -42.67 -10.84
CA LYS A 55 68.19 -42.35 -9.65
C LYS A 55 67.72 -40.88 -9.61
N LEU A 56 68.35 -39.99 -10.37
CA LEU A 56 67.89 -38.62 -10.60
C LEU A 56 66.87 -38.57 -11.75
N GLU A 57 67.11 -39.28 -12.85
CA GLU A 57 66.15 -39.44 -13.96
C GLU A 57 64.81 -39.99 -13.45
N ALA A 58 64.81 -41.14 -12.76
CA ALA A 58 63.58 -41.73 -12.21
C ALA A 58 62.85 -40.85 -11.17
N LYS A 59 63.52 -39.85 -10.57
CA LYS A 59 62.87 -38.82 -9.75
C LYS A 59 62.30 -37.68 -10.60
N MET A 60 63.01 -37.28 -11.64
CA MET A 60 62.60 -36.23 -12.58
C MET A 60 61.37 -36.67 -13.38
N ASP A 61 61.35 -37.93 -13.86
CA ASP A 61 60.21 -38.53 -14.55
C ASP A 61 58.96 -38.57 -13.65
N ASN A 62 59.11 -38.98 -12.39
CA ASN A 62 58.03 -39.03 -11.41
C ASN A 62 57.49 -37.63 -11.06
N LEU A 63 58.38 -36.62 -10.92
CA LEU A 63 57.98 -35.23 -10.76
C LEU A 63 57.24 -34.71 -12.01
N GLN A 64 57.71 -35.04 -13.21
CA GLN A 64 57.06 -34.66 -14.47
C GLN A 64 55.67 -35.32 -14.63
N GLU A 65 55.54 -36.59 -14.28
CA GLU A 65 54.26 -37.31 -14.28
C GLU A 65 53.27 -36.72 -13.27
N THR A 66 53.74 -36.40 -12.06
CA THR A 66 52.93 -35.77 -11.00
C THR A 66 52.44 -34.39 -11.41
N LEU A 67 53.33 -33.52 -11.88
CA LEU A 67 53.00 -32.18 -12.38
C LEU A 67 52.04 -32.24 -13.58
N SER A 68 52.21 -33.22 -14.48
CA SER A 68 51.31 -33.40 -15.64
C SER A 68 49.88 -33.73 -15.22
N LYS A 69 49.71 -34.59 -14.21
CA LYS A 69 48.41 -34.93 -13.63
C LYS A 69 47.77 -33.72 -12.95
N GLU A 70 48.51 -33.00 -12.10
CA GLU A 70 48.01 -31.79 -11.43
C GLU A 70 47.56 -30.71 -12.43
N ILE A 71 48.33 -30.48 -13.50
CA ILE A 71 47.96 -29.54 -14.57
C ILE A 71 46.69 -29.97 -15.31
N GLN A 72 46.48 -31.27 -15.52
CA GLN A 72 45.28 -31.79 -16.17
C GLN A 72 44.05 -31.66 -15.26
N ASP A 73 44.19 -31.95 -13.97
CA ASP A 73 43.17 -31.76 -12.94
C ASP A 73 42.74 -30.29 -12.81
N ILE A 74 43.71 -29.36 -12.84
CA ILE A 74 43.46 -27.91 -12.80
C ILE A 74 42.69 -27.46 -14.06
N LYS A 75 43.03 -27.97 -15.25
CA LYS A 75 42.32 -27.64 -16.49
C LYS A 75 40.87 -28.09 -16.46
N LEU A 76 40.58 -29.31 -16.01
CA LEU A 76 39.21 -29.83 -15.88
C LEU A 76 38.37 -28.96 -14.95
N LYS A 77 38.90 -28.65 -13.75
CA LYS A 77 38.24 -27.76 -12.77
C LYS A 77 38.05 -26.33 -13.30
N GLN A 78 38.97 -25.85 -14.14
CA GLN A 78 38.83 -24.55 -14.81
C GLN A 78 37.72 -24.56 -15.87
N GLU A 79 37.54 -25.65 -16.61
CA GLU A 79 36.47 -25.82 -17.61
C GLU A 79 35.09 -25.92 -16.93
N GLU A 80 34.95 -26.73 -15.88
CA GLU A 80 33.75 -26.78 -15.03
C GLU A 80 33.37 -25.39 -14.47
N MET A 81 34.36 -24.62 -14.03
CA MET A 81 34.17 -23.25 -13.54
C MET A 81 33.73 -22.28 -14.66
N GLN A 82 34.24 -22.39 -15.89
CA GLN A 82 33.81 -21.54 -17.01
C GLN A 82 32.37 -21.85 -17.45
N ASN A 83 31.99 -23.14 -17.46
CA ASN A 83 30.62 -23.56 -17.78
C ASN A 83 29.62 -23.01 -16.76
N THR A 84 29.89 -23.19 -15.46
CA THR A 84 29.02 -22.67 -14.39
C THR A 84 28.97 -21.14 -14.35
N ILE A 85 30.07 -20.42 -14.62
CA ILE A 85 30.06 -18.96 -14.79
C ILE A 85 29.14 -18.53 -15.95
N THR A 86 29.12 -19.28 -17.05
CA THR A 86 28.30 -18.98 -18.23
C THR A 86 26.82 -19.24 -17.96
N GLU A 87 26.48 -20.32 -17.25
CA GLU A 87 25.11 -20.59 -16.78
C GLU A 87 24.59 -19.50 -15.84
N ILE A 88 25.43 -19.04 -14.89
CA ILE A 88 25.11 -17.93 -13.98
C ILE A 88 24.91 -16.63 -14.77
N ARG A 89 25.78 -16.32 -15.74
CA ARG A 89 25.67 -15.13 -16.59
C ARG A 89 24.32 -15.10 -17.35
N ASN A 90 23.98 -16.20 -18.01
CA ASN A 90 22.75 -16.33 -18.79
C ASN A 90 21.50 -16.24 -17.89
N SER A 91 21.57 -16.83 -16.69
CA SER A 91 20.50 -16.74 -15.68
C SER A 91 20.30 -15.32 -15.16
N LEU A 92 21.39 -14.57 -14.94
CA LEU A 92 21.36 -13.16 -14.52
C LEU A 92 20.79 -12.25 -15.62
N GLU A 93 21.18 -12.48 -16.88
CA GLU A 93 20.68 -11.72 -18.04
C GLU A 93 19.16 -11.93 -18.21
N ALA A 94 18.69 -13.18 -18.13
CA ALA A 94 17.26 -13.51 -18.15
C ALA A 94 16.49 -12.95 -16.94
N ALA A 95 17.11 -12.89 -15.75
CA ALA A 95 16.51 -12.25 -14.59
C ALA A 95 16.39 -10.73 -14.76
N ASN A 96 17.39 -10.07 -15.35
CA ASN A 96 17.41 -8.63 -15.57
C ASN A 96 16.29 -8.18 -16.53
N SER A 97 16.09 -8.88 -17.65
CA SER A 97 14.98 -8.58 -18.57
C SER A 97 13.60 -8.70 -17.91
N ARG A 98 13.41 -9.70 -17.02
CA ARG A 98 12.17 -9.87 -16.26
C ARG A 98 11.95 -8.81 -15.18
N ILE A 99 13.02 -8.22 -14.65
CA ILE A 99 12.93 -7.07 -13.73
C ILE A 99 12.48 -5.83 -14.51
N GLN A 100 13.08 -5.56 -15.67
CA GLN A 100 12.71 -4.41 -16.51
C GLN A 100 11.24 -4.50 -16.97
N GLU A 101 10.77 -5.67 -17.40
CA GLU A 101 9.36 -5.90 -17.73
C GLU A 101 8.42 -5.62 -16.54
N ALA A 102 8.82 -6.01 -15.33
CA ALA A 102 8.05 -5.76 -14.12
C ALA A 102 8.06 -4.27 -13.71
N GLU A 103 9.18 -3.56 -13.90
CA GLU A 103 9.29 -2.11 -13.65
C GLU A 103 8.37 -1.30 -14.58
N GLU A 104 8.33 -1.66 -15.88
CA GLU A 104 7.40 -1.05 -16.86
C GLU A 104 5.93 -1.30 -16.48
N GLN A 105 5.57 -2.54 -16.12
CA GLN A 105 4.22 -2.89 -15.66
C GLN A 105 3.83 -2.14 -14.37
N ILE A 106 4.75 -1.98 -13.43
CA ILE A 106 4.54 -1.19 -12.20
C ILE A 106 4.28 0.29 -12.55
N SER A 107 4.99 0.86 -13.52
CA SER A 107 4.76 2.24 -13.98
C SER A 107 3.36 2.41 -14.60
N GLU A 108 2.93 1.50 -15.49
CA GLU A 108 1.60 1.57 -16.11
C GLU A 108 0.49 1.47 -15.05
N VAL A 109 0.66 0.58 -14.07
CA VAL A 109 -0.28 0.44 -12.94
C VAL A 109 -0.32 1.70 -12.06
N ALA A 110 0.82 2.35 -11.82
CA ALA A 110 0.89 3.59 -11.05
C ALA A 110 0.12 4.73 -11.73
N ASP A 111 0.33 4.97 -13.03
CA ASP A 111 -0.39 6.00 -13.78
C ASP A 111 -1.92 5.73 -13.81
N ARG A 112 -2.31 4.46 -13.97
CA ARG A 112 -3.71 4.04 -13.91
C ARG A 112 -4.35 4.27 -12.54
N LEU A 113 -3.60 4.09 -11.45
CA LEU A 113 -4.08 4.36 -10.08
C LEU A 113 -4.37 5.86 -9.86
N VAL A 114 -3.52 6.77 -10.38
CA VAL A 114 -3.76 8.22 -10.30
C VAL A 114 -5.08 8.59 -10.98
N GLY A 115 -5.33 8.08 -12.19
CA GLY A 115 -6.59 8.29 -12.91
C GLY A 115 -7.83 7.74 -12.19
N ILE A 116 -7.68 6.63 -11.46
CA ILE A 116 -8.75 6.08 -10.61
C ILE A 116 -9.03 6.99 -9.40
N MET A 117 -7.99 7.49 -8.72
CA MET A 117 -8.13 8.38 -7.56
C MET A 117 -8.84 9.68 -7.91
N ASP A 118 -8.49 10.32 -9.03
CA ASP A 118 -9.18 11.54 -9.50
C ASP A 118 -10.65 11.27 -9.87
N ALA A 119 -10.92 10.13 -10.50
CA ALA A 119 -12.28 9.70 -10.79
C ALA A 119 -13.09 9.44 -9.51
N GLU A 120 -12.48 8.88 -8.46
CA GLU A 120 -13.10 8.70 -7.15
C GLU A 120 -13.39 10.02 -6.44
N GLN A 121 -12.42 10.93 -6.36
CA GLN A 121 -12.66 12.28 -5.81
C GLN A 121 -13.80 13.00 -6.54
N LYS A 122 -13.91 12.82 -7.87
CA LYS A 122 -14.98 13.40 -8.69
C LYS A 122 -16.34 12.72 -8.45
N ARG A 123 -16.38 11.40 -8.20
CA ARG A 123 -17.61 10.69 -7.77
C ARG A 123 -18.03 11.15 -6.38
N GLU A 124 -17.11 11.21 -5.43
CA GLU A 124 -17.34 11.60 -4.04
C GLU A 124 -17.91 13.03 -3.92
N LYS A 125 -17.33 13.99 -4.64
CA LYS A 125 -17.87 15.36 -4.73
C LYS A 125 -19.32 15.38 -5.25
N ARG A 126 -19.63 14.57 -6.29
CA ARG A 126 -20.99 14.44 -6.82
C ARG A 126 -21.96 13.74 -5.85
N LEU A 127 -21.50 12.71 -5.13
CA LEU A 127 -22.32 12.01 -4.13
C LEU A 127 -22.72 12.95 -3.00
N LYS A 128 -21.78 13.76 -2.49
CA LYS A 128 -22.07 14.80 -1.50
C LYS A 128 -23.11 15.81 -2.02
N THR A 129 -22.90 16.43 -3.18
CA THR A 129 -23.89 17.36 -3.76
C THR A 129 -25.26 16.71 -3.99
N ASN A 130 -25.31 15.44 -4.37
CA ASN A 130 -26.56 14.67 -4.49
C ASN A 130 -27.25 14.44 -3.13
N GLU A 131 -26.50 14.08 -2.08
CA GLU A 131 -27.01 13.92 -0.72
C GLU A 131 -27.60 15.24 -0.19
N GLU A 132 -26.89 16.35 -0.39
CA GLU A 132 -27.37 17.68 0.00
C GLU A 132 -28.64 18.07 -0.76
N SER A 133 -28.68 17.81 -2.07
CA SER A 133 -29.85 18.04 -2.91
C SER A 133 -31.05 17.18 -2.49
N LEU A 134 -30.82 15.90 -2.15
CA LEU A 134 -31.86 15.00 -1.65
C LEU A 134 -32.38 15.42 -0.28
N ARG A 135 -31.50 15.88 0.62
CA ARG A 135 -31.86 16.45 1.93
C ARG A 135 -32.75 17.68 1.75
N GLU A 136 -32.38 18.60 0.86
CA GLU A 136 -33.18 19.80 0.57
C GLU A 136 -34.51 19.45 -0.11
N LEU A 137 -34.55 18.52 -1.06
CA LEU A 137 -35.80 18.02 -1.66
C LEU A 137 -36.71 17.35 -0.61
N TRP A 138 -36.16 16.56 0.31
CA TRP A 138 -36.92 15.94 1.39
C TRP A 138 -37.45 16.93 2.42
N ASP A 139 -36.64 17.94 2.79
CA ASP A 139 -37.12 19.02 3.64
C ASP A 139 -38.17 19.88 2.92
N ASN A 140 -38.03 20.13 1.61
CA ASN A 140 -39.04 20.80 0.78
C ASN A 140 -40.38 20.02 0.72
N ILE A 141 -40.33 18.70 0.50
CA ILE A 141 -41.52 17.83 0.53
C ILE A 141 -42.19 17.85 1.92
N LYS A 142 -41.38 17.91 2.99
CA LYS A 142 -41.87 18.00 4.38
C LYS A 142 -42.13 19.45 4.83
N TYR A 143 -41.86 20.44 3.98
CA TYR A 143 -41.93 21.86 4.31
C TYR A 143 -43.36 22.32 4.57
N ILE A 144 -44.34 21.63 4.00
CA ILE A 144 -45.78 21.79 4.26
C ILE A 144 -46.37 20.82 5.30
N ASN A 145 -45.56 19.90 5.86
CA ASN A 145 -46.03 18.88 6.80
C ASN A 145 -45.95 19.33 8.27
N ILE A 146 -47.02 19.07 9.02
CA ILE A 146 -47.08 19.11 10.50
C ILE A 146 -47.12 17.67 11.03
N ARG A 147 -46.38 17.42 12.11
CA ARG A 147 -46.38 16.15 12.85
C ARG A 147 -47.03 16.35 14.22
N ILE A 148 -48.04 15.56 14.56
CA ILE A 148 -48.76 15.65 15.84
C ILE A 148 -48.54 14.36 16.64
N ILE A 149 -48.18 14.53 17.91
CA ILE A 149 -47.86 13.44 18.85
C ILE A 149 -48.76 13.56 20.09
N GLY A 150 -49.22 12.42 20.62
CA GLY A 150 -50.05 12.35 21.83
C GLY A 150 -51.55 12.12 21.60
N VAL A 151 -52.01 12.01 20.34
CA VAL A 151 -53.41 11.70 20.03
C VAL A 151 -53.68 10.21 20.28
N PRO A 152 -54.67 9.82 21.13
CA PRO A 152 -55.01 8.41 21.36
C PRO A 152 -55.46 7.70 20.08
N GLU A 153 -55.10 6.43 19.90
CA GLU A 153 -55.43 5.67 18.69
C GLU A 153 -56.92 5.24 18.64
N GLY A 154 -57.40 4.88 17.45
CA GLY A 154 -58.74 4.31 17.23
C GLY A 154 -59.79 5.36 16.89
N LYS A 155 -59.64 6.59 17.41
CA LYS A 155 -60.53 7.74 17.16
C LYS A 155 -60.62 8.14 15.68
N GLU A 156 -59.66 7.71 14.85
CA GLU A 156 -59.69 7.89 13.39
C GLU A 156 -60.87 7.18 12.74
N ARG A 157 -61.34 6.04 13.28
CA ARG A 157 -62.35 5.18 12.62
C ARG A 157 -63.75 5.83 12.56
N GLU A 158 -64.03 6.76 13.46
CA GLU A 158 -65.33 7.45 13.58
C GLU A 158 -65.41 8.72 12.73
N LYS A 159 -64.30 9.46 12.59
CA LYS A 159 -64.28 10.82 12.04
C LYS A 159 -63.20 11.10 10.98
N GLY A 160 -62.24 10.20 10.80
CA GLY A 160 -61.05 10.44 9.98
C GLY A 160 -60.03 11.36 10.66
N THR A 161 -58.76 11.24 10.24
CA THR A 161 -57.64 12.00 10.82
C THR A 161 -57.76 13.52 10.62
N GLU A 162 -58.41 13.94 9.52
CA GLU A 162 -58.62 15.33 9.15
C GLU A 162 -59.53 16.06 10.15
N LYS A 163 -60.71 15.50 10.44
CA LYS A 163 -61.66 16.10 11.41
C LYS A 163 -61.08 16.15 12.82
N ILE A 164 -60.21 15.21 13.19
CA ILE A 164 -59.46 15.27 14.46
C ILE A 164 -58.52 16.50 14.48
N PHE A 165 -57.88 16.83 13.36
CA PHE A 165 -57.06 18.04 13.25
C PHE A 165 -57.91 19.32 13.29
N GLN A 166 -59.05 19.35 12.59
CA GLN A 166 -59.99 20.48 12.64
C GLN A 166 -60.55 20.69 14.07
N GLU A 167 -60.96 19.62 14.77
CA GLU A 167 -61.34 19.65 16.20
C GLU A 167 -60.20 20.20 17.09
N ILE A 168 -58.93 19.88 16.78
CA ILE A 168 -57.75 20.40 17.48
C ILE A 168 -57.56 21.90 17.22
N ILE A 169 -57.59 22.35 15.96
CA ILE A 169 -57.37 23.76 15.61
C ILE A 169 -58.49 24.62 16.17
N ALA A 170 -59.76 24.30 15.92
CA ALA A 170 -60.91 25.07 16.41
C ALA A 170 -60.91 25.19 17.94
N LYS A 171 -60.62 24.11 18.68
CA LYS A 171 -60.52 24.16 20.15
C LYS A 171 -59.33 25.00 20.64
N ASN A 172 -58.20 24.99 19.93
CA ASN A 172 -56.95 25.56 20.46
C ASN A 172 -56.63 26.96 19.97
N PHE A 173 -57.06 27.33 18.76
CA PHE A 173 -56.74 28.55 18.05
C PHE A 173 -58.01 29.12 17.38
N PRO A 174 -59.06 29.47 18.14
CA PRO A 174 -60.35 29.91 17.58
C PRO A 174 -60.22 31.16 16.68
N ASN A 175 -59.28 32.05 17.00
CA ASN A 175 -59.01 33.28 16.25
C ASN A 175 -58.34 33.04 14.86
N MET A 176 -58.25 31.79 14.40
CA MET A 176 -57.50 31.43 13.19
C MET A 176 -58.33 31.49 11.89
N GLY A 177 -59.65 31.65 12.00
CA GLY A 177 -60.59 31.76 10.88
C GLY A 177 -60.88 30.43 10.19
N GLU A 178 -62.12 30.24 9.73
CA GLU A 178 -62.55 28.97 9.10
C GLU A 178 -61.81 28.69 7.79
N GLU A 179 -61.37 29.73 7.06
CA GLU A 179 -60.52 29.65 5.86
C GLU A 179 -59.19 28.89 6.06
N SER A 180 -58.74 28.74 7.32
CA SER A 180 -57.53 27.97 7.66
C SER A 180 -57.77 26.46 7.72
N LEU A 181 -59.02 26.02 7.87
CA LEU A 181 -59.40 24.62 8.13
C LEU A 181 -59.61 23.80 6.85
N THR A 182 -59.95 24.46 5.75
CA THR A 182 -60.27 23.87 4.43
C THR A 182 -59.04 23.52 3.58
N GLN A 183 -57.84 23.61 4.15
CA GLN A 183 -56.56 23.63 3.41
C GLN A 183 -55.65 22.42 3.70
N ILE A 184 -56.27 21.28 4.01
CA ILE A 184 -55.60 20.01 4.28
C ILE A 184 -55.55 19.21 2.98
N GLN A 185 -54.36 18.90 2.47
CA GLN A 185 -54.20 18.01 1.32
C GLN A 185 -54.21 16.53 1.74
N GLU A 186 -53.72 16.21 2.93
CA GLU A 186 -53.60 14.85 3.42
C GLU A 186 -53.53 14.79 4.96
N ALA A 187 -54.14 13.79 5.58
CA ALA A 187 -54.10 13.59 7.03
C ALA A 187 -54.08 12.09 7.38
N GLN A 188 -52.92 11.55 7.78
CA GLN A 188 -52.77 10.11 8.08
C GLN A 188 -51.92 9.80 9.33
N ARG A 189 -52.19 8.65 9.95
CA ARG A 189 -51.34 8.04 11.00
C ARG A 189 -50.16 7.33 10.35
N VAL A 190 -48.94 7.62 10.82
CA VAL A 190 -47.70 7.03 10.27
C VAL A 190 -46.96 6.22 11.35
N PRO A 191 -46.59 4.95 11.08
CA PRO A 191 -46.95 4.15 9.90
C PRO A 191 -48.44 3.78 9.85
N HIS A 192 -48.98 3.50 8.65
CA HIS A 192 -50.40 3.23 8.44
C HIS A 192 -50.91 2.01 9.23
N LYS A 193 -50.14 0.92 9.28
CA LYS A 193 -50.47 -0.31 10.03
C LYS A 193 -49.97 -0.22 11.48
N ILE A 194 -50.77 -0.74 12.43
CA ILE A 194 -50.34 -0.93 13.83
C ILE A 194 -49.44 -2.17 13.89
N THR A 195 -48.26 -2.03 14.49
CA THR A 195 -47.36 -3.16 14.80
C THR A 195 -47.55 -3.56 16.27
N PRO A 196 -47.94 -4.80 16.62
CA PRO A 196 -48.25 -5.20 18.00
C PRO A 196 -47.14 -4.94 19.04
N ARG A 197 -45.87 -4.87 18.61
CA ARG A 197 -44.72 -4.56 19.47
C ARG A 197 -44.51 -3.06 19.77
N ARG A 198 -45.43 -2.16 19.35
CA ARG A 198 -45.35 -0.71 19.65
C ARG A 198 -46.30 -0.31 20.76
N ASN A 199 -45.76 -0.01 21.93
CA ASN A 199 -46.50 0.52 23.08
C ASN A 199 -46.67 2.06 23.02
N THR A 200 -46.12 2.73 21.99
CA THR A 200 -46.18 4.18 21.81
C THR A 200 -47.20 4.57 20.74
N LEU A 201 -48.03 5.57 21.04
CA LEU A 201 -49.01 6.14 20.12
C LEU A 201 -48.33 6.61 18.83
N ARG A 202 -48.80 6.13 17.67
CA ARG A 202 -48.31 6.58 16.36
C ARG A 202 -48.57 8.07 16.17
N HIS A 203 -47.71 8.72 15.40
CA HIS A 203 -47.87 10.13 15.11
C HIS A 203 -48.82 10.33 13.92
N ILE A 204 -49.51 11.47 13.92
CA ILE A 204 -50.27 11.95 12.76
C ILE A 204 -49.35 12.85 11.94
N VAL A 205 -49.40 12.71 10.61
CA VAL A 205 -48.85 13.67 9.66
C VAL A 205 -50.01 14.36 8.96
N ILE A 206 -50.02 15.69 9.01
CA ILE A 206 -50.94 16.56 8.27
C ILE A 206 -50.13 17.28 7.20
N LYS A 207 -50.56 17.22 5.95
CA LYS A 207 -49.99 17.94 4.81
C LYS A 207 -50.93 19.08 4.45
N LEU A 208 -50.45 20.32 4.49
CA LEU A 208 -51.24 21.52 4.18
C LEU A 208 -50.96 22.02 2.76
N THR A 209 -51.92 22.68 2.13
CA THR A 209 -51.73 23.23 0.77
C THR A 209 -50.87 24.49 0.76
N LYS A 210 -50.87 25.29 1.84
CA LYS A 210 -50.07 26.52 1.98
C LYS A 210 -49.15 26.46 3.20
N ILE A 211 -47.87 26.78 3.02
CA ILE A 211 -46.93 26.87 4.15
C ILE A 211 -47.25 28.00 5.13
N LYS A 212 -47.76 29.15 4.66
CA LYS A 212 -48.12 30.28 5.55
C LYS A 212 -49.05 29.83 6.67
N ASP A 213 -49.92 28.87 6.40
CA ASP A 213 -50.86 28.34 7.40
C ASP A 213 -50.18 27.31 8.33
N LYS A 214 -49.23 26.49 7.85
CA LYS A 214 -48.33 25.69 8.72
C LYS A 214 -47.56 26.58 9.71
N GLU A 215 -46.97 27.67 9.23
CA GLU A 215 -46.15 28.56 10.04
C GLU A 215 -46.97 29.26 11.12
N LYS A 216 -48.17 29.78 10.78
CA LYS A 216 -49.13 30.29 11.76
C LYS A 216 -49.48 29.23 12.82
N ILE A 217 -49.83 28.00 12.42
CA ILE A 217 -50.22 26.92 13.36
C ILE A 217 -49.06 26.56 14.30
N LEU A 218 -47.84 26.43 13.77
CA LEU A 218 -46.67 26.11 14.58
C LEU A 218 -46.21 27.29 15.46
N LYS A 219 -46.43 28.54 15.04
CA LYS A 219 -46.19 29.74 15.86
C LYS A 219 -47.19 29.80 17.03
N ALA A 220 -48.49 29.74 16.74
CA ALA A 220 -49.54 29.74 17.77
C ALA A 220 -49.39 28.55 18.74
N SER A 221 -48.96 27.39 18.24
CA SER A 221 -48.66 26.20 19.06
C SER A 221 -47.39 26.31 19.92
N ARG A 222 -46.53 27.31 19.71
CA ARG A 222 -45.38 27.63 20.58
C ARG A 222 -45.73 28.73 21.60
N GLU A 223 -46.51 29.71 21.18
CA GLU A 223 -47.00 30.80 22.03
C GLU A 223 -48.02 30.30 23.07
N LYS A 224 -48.82 29.30 22.71
CA LYS A 224 -49.76 28.66 23.63
C LYS A 224 -49.05 27.66 24.56
N LYS A 225 -49.12 27.91 25.88
CA LYS A 225 -48.51 27.08 26.94
C LYS A 225 -48.85 25.58 26.87
N GLN A 226 -50.04 25.22 26.39
CA GLN A 226 -50.45 23.83 26.20
C GLN A 226 -51.51 23.71 25.09
N VAL A 227 -51.36 22.72 24.21
CA VAL A 227 -52.35 22.34 23.19
C VAL A 227 -53.00 21.02 23.63
N THR A 228 -54.33 20.91 23.54
CA THR A 228 -55.06 19.68 23.98
C THR A 228 -56.01 19.14 22.92
N SER A 229 -56.10 17.82 22.79
CA SER A 229 -57.13 17.10 22.04
C SER A 229 -58.00 16.31 23.01
N LYS A 230 -59.29 16.63 23.10
CA LYS A 230 -60.29 15.96 23.99
C LYS A 230 -59.79 15.74 25.43
N GLY A 231 -59.05 16.72 25.98
CA GLY A 231 -58.48 16.71 27.33
C GLY A 231 -57.03 16.23 27.41
N THR A 232 -56.57 15.40 26.46
CA THR A 232 -55.19 14.91 26.40
C THR A 232 -54.24 16.00 25.89
N PRO A 233 -53.09 16.26 26.54
CA PRO A 233 -52.08 17.19 26.01
C PRO A 233 -51.39 16.59 24.77
N ILE A 234 -51.15 17.41 23.75
CA ILE A 234 -50.51 17.00 22.49
C ILE A 234 -49.34 17.92 22.15
N ARG A 235 -48.44 17.46 21.28
CA ARG A 235 -47.33 18.26 20.74
C ARG A 235 -47.41 18.33 19.21
N SER A 236 -47.47 19.54 18.67
CA SER A 236 -47.35 19.83 17.24
C SER A 236 -45.91 20.20 16.90
N LEU A 237 -45.35 19.59 15.86
CA LEU A 237 -43.98 19.74 15.42
C LEU A 237 -43.94 19.96 13.90
N ALA A 238 -42.89 20.60 13.39
CA ALA A 238 -42.63 20.61 11.95
C ALA A 238 -42.17 19.21 11.48
N GLY A 239 -42.59 18.81 10.29
CA GLY A 239 -41.91 17.75 9.55
C GLY A 239 -40.55 18.24 9.02
N PHE A 240 -39.54 17.36 9.11
CA PHE A 240 -38.16 17.58 8.65
C PHE A 240 -37.55 16.27 8.11
N SER A 241 -36.47 16.37 7.33
CA SER A 241 -35.58 15.27 6.95
C SER A 241 -34.94 14.62 8.21
N ALA A 242 -34.50 13.37 8.11
CA ALA A 242 -33.87 12.69 9.26
C ALA A 242 -32.51 13.33 9.58
N GLU A 243 -31.85 13.76 8.52
CA GLU A 243 -30.58 14.48 8.42
C GLU A 243 -30.71 15.86 9.10
N THR A 244 -31.78 16.63 8.80
CA THR A 244 -32.11 17.89 9.49
C THR A 244 -32.47 17.66 10.96
N LEU A 245 -33.11 16.55 11.33
CA LEU A 245 -33.35 16.21 12.74
C LEU A 245 -32.04 15.87 13.49
N GLN A 246 -31.13 15.13 12.84
CA GLN A 246 -29.82 14.77 13.40
C GLN A 246 -28.92 16.02 13.58
N ALA A 247 -28.87 16.89 12.59
CA ALA A 247 -28.19 18.18 12.68
C ALA A 247 -28.74 19.02 13.85
N ARG A 248 -30.07 19.07 14.02
CA ARG A 248 -30.71 19.75 15.16
C ARG A 248 -30.36 19.14 16.52
N SER A 249 -30.17 17.82 16.61
CA SER A 249 -29.72 17.19 17.87
C SER A 249 -28.27 17.55 18.22
N GLY A 250 -27.36 17.65 17.24
CA GLY A 250 -25.98 18.10 17.50
C GLY A 250 -25.90 19.53 18.06
N TRP A 251 -26.83 20.40 17.68
CA TRP A 251 -26.96 21.73 18.28
C TRP A 251 -27.52 21.74 19.71
N HIS A 252 -28.09 20.64 20.22
CA HIS A 252 -28.76 20.65 21.52
C HIS A 252 -27.79 20.93 22.67
N ASP A 253 -26.64 20.25 22.68
CA ASP A 253 -25.66 20.35 23.77
C ASP A 253 -24.93 21.69 23.74
N ILE A 254 -24.57 22.16 22.53
CA ILE A 254 -24.02 23.50 22.30
C ILE A 254 -24.97 24.57 22.85
N LEU A 255 -26.27 24.48 22.54
CA LEU A 255 -27.27 25.42 23.06
C LEU A 255 -27.53 25.29 24.56
N ASN A 256 -27.32 24.11 25.16
CA ASN A 256 -27.42 23.94 26.61
C ASN A 256 -26.27 24.66 27.33
N VAL A 257 -25.05 24.61 26.78
CA VAL A 257 -23.91 25.41 27.26
C VAL A 257 -24.16 26.92 27.05
N MET A 258 -24.65 27.32 25.87
CA MET A 258 -24.90 28.74 25.56
C MET A 258 -26.01 29.38 26.41
N LYS A 259 -27.02 28.63 26.90
CA LYS A 259 -28.11 29.20 27.74
C LYS A 259 -27.62 29.86 29.03
N GLY A 260 -26.44 29.51 29.54
CA GLY A 260 -25.81 30.20 30.67
C GLY A 260 -25.31 31.63 30.34
N LYS A 261 -25.24 32.00 29.06
CA LYS A 261 -24.71 33.28 28.55
C LYS A 261 -25.64 33.82 27.44
N LYS A 262 -26.60 34.67 27.82
CA LYS A 262 -27.55 35.36 26.91
C LYS A 262 -26.82 36.08 25.76
N PRO A 263 -27.43 36.30 24.56
CA PRO A 263 -28.87 36.30 24.23
C PRO A 263 -29.45 34.96 23.74
N PRO A 264 -30.80 34.82 23.62
CA PRO A 264 -31.44 33.57 23.22
C PRO A 264 -31.32 33.26 21.72
N THR A 265 -30.47 32.29 21.37
CA THR A 265 -30.36 31.71 20.02
C THR A 265 -31.63 30.96 19.59
N GLN A 266 -32.06 31.12 18.33
CA GLN A 266 -33.16 30.35 17.75
C GLN A 266 -32.69 29.48 16.58
N ILE A 267 -33.04 28.18 16.56
CA ILE A 267 -32.83 27.33 15.38
C ILE A 267 -34.00 27.54 14.41
N THR A 268 -33.69 28.02 13.20
CA THR A 268 -34.66 28.26 12.11
C THR A 268 -35.22 26.97 11.52
N LEU A 269 -36.01 27.05 10.45
CA LEU A 269 -36.64 25.90 9.79
C LEU A 269 -35.65 24.97 9.04
N ALA A 270 -34.46 25.43 8.67
CA ALA A 270 -33.49 24.64 7.91
C ALA A 270 -32.18 24.39 8.69
N SER A 271 -32.27 24.02 9.97
CA SER A 271 -31.15 23.75 10.91
C SER A 271 -30.14 24.88 11.16
N LYS A 272 -30.19 25.98 10.42
CA LYS A 272 -29.37 27.18 10.64
C LYS A 272 -29.77 27.84 11.96
N ALA A 273 -28.83 27.95 12.89
CA ALA A 273 -28.99 28.75 14.10
C ALA A 273 -28.89 30.23 13.76
N VAL A 274 -29.87 31.03 14.19
CA VAL A 274 -29.79 32.49 14.19
C VAL A 274 -29.49 32.92 15.63
N ILE A 275 -28.29 33.43 15.82
CA ILE A 275 -27.89 34.19 17.00
C ILE A 275 -28.27 35.64 16.69
N PRO A 276 -29.19 36.27 17.46
CA PRO A 276 -29.33 37.72 17.39
C PRO A 276 -28.07 38.35 17.98
N ILE A 277 -27.45 39.23 17.19
CA ILE A 277 -26.34 40.12 17.60
C ILE A 277 -26.98 41.42 18.08
#